data_AF-A0A2N0PPM4-F1
#
_entry.id   AF-A0A2N0PPM4-F1
#
_cell.length_a   1.000
_cell.length_b   1.000
_cell.length_c   1.000
_cell.angle_alpha   90.00
_cell.angle_beta   90.00
_cell.angle_gamma   90.00
#
_symmetry.space_group_name_H-M   'P 1'
#
loop_
_entity.id
_entity.type
_entity.pdbx_description
1 polymer ?
#
loop_
_entity_poly.entity_id
_entity_poly.type
_entity_poly.pdbx_seq_one_letter_code
_entity_poly.pdbx_strand_id
1 'polypeptide(L)' 'MNIDLRKYLQQNHNLLTWKERINILYEIISALYCIHKENAIHRDLHSGNILFSQF' A
#
# COMPACT_ATOMS: atom_id res chain seq x y z
N MET A 1 -8.21 11.37 6.16
CA MET A 1 -9.16 10.30 6.57
C MET A 1 -8.47 8.99 6.22
N ASN A 2 -8.02 8.20 7.21
CA ASN A 2 -7.21 7.01 6.94
C ASN A 2 -8.12 5.89 6.43
N ILE A 3 -8.12 5.66 5.13
CA ILE A 3 -8.78 4.51 4.51
C ILE A 3 -7.73 3.42 4.25
N ASP A 4 -8.14 2.16 4.34
CA ASP A 4 -7.27 1.06 3.91
C ASP A 4 -7.12 1.06 2.38
N LEU A 5 -5.99 0.51 1.90
CA LEU A 5 -5.65 0.46 0.49
C LEU A 5 -6.71 -0.31 -0.31
N ARG A 6 -7.34 -1.33 0.29
CA ARG A 6 -8.41 -2.09 -0.37
C ARG A 6 -9.58 -1.17 -0.74
N LYS A 7 -10.07 -0.37 0.21
CA LYS A 7 -11.16 0.60 -0.03
C LYS A 7 -10.75 1.65 -1.04
N TYR A 8 -9.54 2.19 -0.95
CA TYR A 8 -9.04 3.16 -1.92
C TYR A 8 -9.02 2.61 -3.35
N LEU A 9 -8.47 1.41 -3.54
CA LEU A 9 -8.39 0.76 -4.85
C LEU A 9 -9.78 0.45 -5.42
N GLN A 10 -10.74 0.05 -4.58
CA GLN A 10 -12.12 -0.19 -5.00
C GLN A 10 -12.83 1.09 -5.42
N GLN A 11 -12.68 2.17 -4.67
CA GLN A 11 -13.31 3.47 -4.95
C GLN A 11 -12.72 4.14 -6.20
N ASN A 12 -11.45 3.90 -6.51
CA ASN A 12 -10.72 4.61 -7.57
C ASN A 12 -10.34 3.69 -8.75
N HIS A 13 -10.95 2.51 -8.87
CA HIS A 13 -10.52 1.49 -9.83
C HIS A 13 -10.38 2.01 -11.27
N ASN A 14 -11.35 2.80 -11.73
CA ASN A 14 -11.41 3.36 -13.08
C ASN A 14 -10.64 4.67 -13.23
N LEU A 15 -10.17 5.26 -12.13
CA LEU A 15 -9.45 6.54 -12.11
C LEU A 15 -7.93 6.34 -12.02
N LEU A 16 -7.49 5.22 -11.44
CA LEU A 16 -6.07 4.92 -11.23
C LEU A 16 -5.36 4.56 -12.54
N THR A 17 -4.41 5.41 -12.90
CA THR A 17 -3.44 5.16 -13.97
C THR A 17 -2.49 4.02 -13.59
N TRP A 18 -1.86 3.40 -14.60
CA TRP A 18 -0.79 2.41 -14.37
C TRP A 18 0.38 2.98 -13.57
N LYS A 19 0.72 4.26 -13.78
CA LYS A 19 1.79 4.94 -13.05
C LYS A 19 1.49 5.00 -11.55
N GLU A 20 0.27 5.37 -11.17
CA GLU A 20 -0.13 5.41 -9.75
C GLU A 20 -0.14 4.02 -9.12
N ARG A 21 -0.58 3.00 -9.87
CA ARG A 21 -0.55 1.60 -9.41
C ARG A 21 0.89 1.12 -9.14
N ILE A 22 1.82 1.47 -10.03
CA ILE A 22 3.25 1.15 -9.86
C ILE A 22 3.82 1.89 -8.65
N ASN A 23 3.47 3.16 -8.46
CA ASN A 23 3.91 3.93 -7.29
C ASN A 23 3.42 3.30 -5.98
N ILE A 24 2.15 2.89 -5.91
CA ILE A 24 1.61 2.19 -4.73
C ILE A 24 2.43 0.91 -4.45
N LEU A 25 2.74 0.12 -5.49
CA LEU A 25 3.55 -1.10 -5.32
C LEU A 25 4.97 -0.77 -4.82
N TYR A 26 5.59 0.27 -5.36
CA TYR A 26 6.91 0.73 -4.93
C TYR A 26 6.93 1.10 -3.44
N GLU A 27 5.93 1.85 -2.97
CA GLU A 27 5.81 2.21 -1.54
C GLU A 27 5.64 0.98 -0.64
N ILE A 28 4.84 -0.01 -1.07
CA ILE A 28 4.68 -1.27 -0.33
C ILE A 28 6.01 -2.03 -0.23
N ILE A 29 6.77 -2.13 -1.33
CA ILE A 29 8.08 -2.78 -1.35
C ILE A 29 9.06 -2.05 -0.43
N SER A 30 9.08 -0.72 -0.47
CA SER A 30 9.91 0.12 0.39
C SER A 30 9.59 -0.10 1.88
N ALA A 31 8.31 -0.12 2.24
CA ALA A 31 7.87 -0.39 3.61
C ALA A 31 8.27 -1.80 4.09
N LEU A 32 8.10 -2.83 3.24
CA LEU A 32 8.54 -4.19 3.56
C LEU A 32 10.05 -4.30 3.72
N TYR A 33 10.81 -3.61 2.87
CA TYR A 33 12.27 -3.54 3.00
C TYR A 33 12.67 -2.97 4.37
N CYS A 34 12.02 -1.89 4.82
CA CYS A 34 12.24 -1.33 6.16
C CYS A 34 11.92 -2.33 7.27
N ILE A 35 10.77 -3.03 7.19
CA ILE A 35 10.39 -4.05 8.18
C ILE A 35 11.45 -5.17 8.25
N HIS A 36 11.90 -5.65 7.09
CA HIS A 36 12.91 -6.72 7.04
C HIS A 36 14.28 -6.24 7.52
N LYS A 37 14.65 -4.98 7.30
CA LYS A 37 15.88 -4.38 7.82
C LYS A 37 15.93 -4.38 9.35
N GLU A 38 14.76 -4.27 9.99
CA GLU A 38 14.60 -4.39 11.45
C GLU A 38 14.48 -5.85 11.94
N ASN A 39 14.80 -6.84 11.08
CA ASN A 39 14.70 -8.27 11.36
C ASN A 39 13.28 -8.71 11.78
N ALA A 40 12.25 -7.96 11.34
CA ALA A 40 10.85 -8.26 11.58
C ALA A 40 10.21 -8.86 10.32
N ILE A 41 9.07 -9.54 10.50
CA ILE A 41 8.25 -10.10 9.40
C ILE A 41 6.83 -9.57 9.59
N HIS A 42 6.24 -8.98 8.55
CA HIS A 42 4.89 -8.40 8.63
C HIS A 42 3.81 -9.45 8.98
N ARG A 43 3.94 -10.69 8.47
CA ARG A 43 3.08 -11.88 8.72
C ARG A 43 1.61 -11.80 8.28
N ASP A 44 1.03 -10.61 8.15
CA ASP A 44 -0.36 -10.39 7.72
C ASP A 44 -0.48 -9.27 6.66
N LEU A 45 0.37 -9.36 5.62
CA LEU A 45 0.40 -8.36 4.56
C LEU A 45 -0.75 -8.57 3.58
N HIS A 46 -1.71 -7.65 3.58
CA HIS A 46 -2.76 -7.57 2.57
C HIS A 46 -3.28 -6.13 2.45
N SER A 47 -3.98 -5.81 1.35
CA SER A 47 -4.49 -4.45 1.08
C SER A 47 -5.40 -3.85 2.16
N GLY A 48 -6.03 -4.67 3.01
CA GLY A 48 -6.82 -4.19 4.16
C GLY A 48 -6.00 -3.75 5.37
N ASN A 49 -4.71 -4.10 5.44
CA ASN A 49 -3.77 -3.78 6.52
C ASN A 49 -2.76 -2.71 6.09
N ILE A 50 -2.95 -2.13 4.91
CA ILE A 50 -2.12 -1.05 4.38
C ILE A 50 -2.97 0.20 4.46
N LEU A 51 -2.53 1.20 5.23
CA LEU A 51 -3.21 2.50 5.26
C LEU A 51 -2.80 3.29 4.02
N PHE A 52 -3.76 3.96 3.40
CA PHE A 52 -3.52 4.87 2.29
C PHE A 52 -3.75 6.31 2.74
N SER A 53 -2.76 7.16 2.50
CA SER A 53 -2.79 8.61 2.75
C SER A 53 -2.27 9.34 1.52
N GLN A 54 -2.86 10.49 1.21
CA GLN A 54 -2.52 11.31 0.05
C GLN A 54 -1.73 12.58 0.42
N PHE A 55 -1.20 12.62 1.64
CA PHE A 55 -0.44 13.73 2.21
C PHE A 55 1.04 13.37 2.33
#